data_AF-A0A1Y4W550-F1
#
_entry.id   AF-A0A1Y4W550-F1
#
_cell.length_a   1.000
_cell.length_b   1.000
_cell.length_c   1.000
_cell.angle_alpha   90.00
_cell.angle_beta   90.00
_cell.angle_gamma   90.00
#
_symmetry.space_group_name_H-M   'P 1'
#
loop_
_entity.id
_entity.type
_entity.pdbx_description
1 polymer ?
#
loop_
_entity_poly.entity_id
_entity_poly.type
_entity_poly.pdbx_seq_one_letter_code
_entity_poly.pdbx_strand_id
1 'polypeptide(L)'
;MDKRQENIDKLENLAQEVLKLKNLHRQRRPIIIEFCGSPKAGKTSSITALNIFLKRNGFKTTILTERASICPISDKESPVFNVWTCSATINEINEKMDEANTASEGNLDIILCDRGIFDALCWFRWLKSRDKMSEEEYDVLTQFAMLNRWQKNIDLVYIFLTTPEESIRREYANLLTNKRGSIMKEDILEQYKKSVEETLHEYESAFRATCVQDTTDREQNDVSYEVTEKTLQTLKEMLMEKIGYADRSSLFLQEGLIDYSKVKCELEKVKYGLREEVEANSDFIQPIAIAAIISEDGGRILCVKKTRKSTDASSPEFGQTLLYVGGHMRREDSTAKCRSFLDVLRNTLERELYEELGISFALNQKRDPFVIYTPNSNKSRKHLAIGWVIKLNEGSKLRLDSYELVQKKGRSKSGTFIPFQNITDPDISLESWSKTILLNIFADKLSESQKALLSSSTSEQLSILES
;
A
#
# COMPACT_ATOMS: atom_id res chain seq x y z
N MET A 1 -5.70 4.81 -41.21
CA MET A 1 -6.17 5.93 -40.38
C MET A 1 -4.97 6.85 -40.11
N ASP A 2 -5.18 8.08 -39.63
CA ASP A 2 -4.07 8.91 -39.15
C ASP A 2 -3.40 8.18 -37.96
N LYS A 3 -2.07 7.98 -38.01
CA LYS A 3 -1.28 7.31 -36.95
C LYS A 3 -1.56 7.93 -35.58
N ARG A 4 -1.84 9.23 -35.54
CA ARG A 4 -2.23 9.94 -34.31
C ARG A 4 -3.57 9.45 -33.76
N GLN A 5 -4.56 9.24 -34.62
CA GLN A 5 -5.87 8.75 -34.20
C GLN A 5 -5.79 7.32 -33.66
N GLU A 6 -5.03 6.45 -34.33
CA GLU A 6 -4.78 5.08 -33.85
C GLU A 6 -4.14 5.05 -32.44
N ASN A 7 -3.17 5.94 -32.20
CA ASN A 7 -2.55 6.10 -30.89
C ASN A 7 -3.54 6.59 -29.82
N ILE A 8 -4.40 7.54 -30.15
CA ILE A 8 -5.43 8.06 -29.23
C ILE A 8 -6.42 6.94 -28.88
N ASP A 9 -6.97 6.25 -29.87
CA ASP A 9 -7.94 5.17 -29.67
C ASP A 9 -7.36 4.07 -28.80
N LYS A 10 -6.08 3.73 -29.00
CA LYS A 10 -5.37 2.75 -28.17
C LYS A 10 -5.27 3.19 -26.71
N LEU A 11 -4.87 4.44 -26.44
CA LEU A 11 -4.76 4.96 -25.08
C LEU A 11 -6.13 5.04 -24.39
N GLU A 12 -7.17 5.48 -25.09
CA GLU A 12 -8.52 5.56 -24.54
C GLU A 12 -9.08 4.18 -24.20
N ASN A 13 -8.89 3.18 -25.07
CA ASN A 13 -9.28 1.80 -24.79
C ASN A 13 -8.59 1.25 -23.54
N LEU A 14 -7.27 1.49 -23.40
CA LEU A 14 -6.52 1.06 -22.23
C LEU A 14 -6.98 1.79 -20.96
N ALA A 15 -7.28 3.09 -21.04
CA ALA A 15 -7.83 3.86 -19.94
C ALA A 15 -9.20 3.32 -19.46
N GLN A 16 -10.07 2.95 -20.40
CA GLN A 16 -11.37 2.34 -20.07
C GLN A 16 -11.20 0.97 -19.40
N GLU A 17 -10.22 0.17 -19.83
CA GLU A 17 -9.91 -1.10 -19.18
C GLU A 17 -9.44 -0.89 -17.73
N VAL A 18 -8.53 0.06 -17.51
CA VAL A 18 -8.04 0.42 -16.16
C VAL A 18 -9.19 0.89 -15.27
N LEU A 19 -10.11 1.72 -15.78
CA LEU A 19 -11.27 2.16 -15.01
C LEU A 19 -12.22 1.01 -14.64
N LYS A 20 -12.44 0.06 -15.56
CA LYS A 20 -13.25 -1.13 -15.27
C LYS A 20 -12.60 -1.96 -14.15
N LEU A 21 -11.30 -2.19 -14.23
CA LEU A 21 -10.54 -2.92 -13.20
C LEU A 21 -10.57 -2.20 -11.86
N LYS A 22 -10.47 -0.86 -11.83
CA LYS A 22 -10.57 -0.06 -10.61
C LYS A 22 -11.94 -0.19 -9.93
N ASN A 23 -13.01 -0.29 -10.72
CA ASN A 23 -14.36 -0.49 -10.19
C ASN A 23 -14.58 -1.91 -9.67
N LEU A 24 -13.90 -2.90 -10.25
CA LEU A 24 -13.94 -4.29 -9.82
C LEU A 24 -13.07 -4.53 -8.58
N HIS A 25 -11.81 -4.09 -8.64
CA HIS A 25 -10.80 -4.16 -7.59
C HIS A 25 -10.65 -2.77 -6.99
N ARG A 26 -11.43 -2.51 -5.94
CA ARG A 26 -11.44 -1.22 -5.27
C ARG A 26 -10.02 -0.79 -4.89
N GLN A 27 -9.62 0.35 -5.42
CA GLN A 27 -8.41 1.04 -5.00
C GLN A 27 -8.61 1.65 -3.60
N ARG A 28 -7.82 1.18 -2.62
CA ARG A 28 -7.91 1.64 -1.21
C ARG A 28 -7.14 2.93 -0.93
N ARG A 29 -6.14 3.25 -1.74
CA ARG A 29 -5.37 4.50 -1.68
C ARG A 29 -5.02 5.02 -3.08
N PRO A 30 -4.82 6.33 -3.26
CA PRO A 30 -4.30 6.88 -4.50
C PRO A 30 -2.97 6.22 -4.91
N ILE A 31 -2.75 6.09 -6.22
CA ILE A 31 -1.48 5.67 -6.80
C ILE A 31 -0.59 6.89 -6.94
N ILE A 32 0.65 6.81 -6.47
CA ILE A 32 1.57 7.95 -6.49
C ILE A 32 2.66 7.69 -7.54
N ILE A 33 2.78 8.62 -8.48
CA ILE A 33 3.74 8.57 -9.58
C ILE A 33 4.74 9.72 -9.42
N GLU A 34 6.00 9.38 -9.22
CA GLU A 34 7.10 10.34 -9.16
C GLU A 34 7.74 10.52 -10.55
N PHE A 35 8.01 11.77 -10.92
CA PHE A 35 8.76 12.15 -12.11
C PHE A 35 10.06 12.81 -11.67
N CYS A 36 11.19 12.16 -11.93
CA CYS A 36 12.52 12.63 -11.53
C CYS A 36 13.51 12.58 -12.72
N GLY A 37 14.72 13.09 -12.52
CA GLY A 37 15.81 12.99 -13.50
C GLY A 37 16.28 14.33 -14.05
N SER A 38 17.01 14.31 -15.17
CA SER A 38 17.81 15.43 -15.66
C SER A 38 17.00 16.74 -15.81
N PRO A 39 17.60 17.90 -15.49
CA PRO A 39 17.01 19.20 -15.81
C PRO A 39 16.60 19.28 -17.29
N LYS A 40 15.45 19.91 -17.57
CA LYS A 40 14.90 20.07 -18.94
C LYS A 40 14.69 18.79 -19.77
N ALA A 41 14.61 17.62 -19.12
CA ALA A 41 14.30 16.36 -19.80
C ALA A 41 12.82 16.17 -20.21
N GLY A 42 11.95 17.19 -20.06
CA GLY A 42 10.54 17.09 -20.48
C GLY A 42 9.56 16.53 -19.43
N LYS A 43 9.96 16.48 -18.14
CA LYS A 43 9.13 16.00 -17.02
C LYS A 43 7.81 16.76 -16.89
N THR A 44 7.86 18.06 -16.63
CA THR A 44 6.68 18.91 -16.38
C THR A 44 5.70 18.90 -17.57
N SER A 45 6.21 18.85 -18.80
CA SER A 45 5.39 18.71 -20.01
C SER A 45 4.66 17.37 -20.05
N SER A 46 5.35 16.28 -19.72
CA SER A 46 4.77 14.92 -19.68
C SER A 46 3.74 14.78 -18.55
N ILE A 47 4.01 15.34 -17.36
CA ILE A 47 3.06 15.41 -16.23
C ILE A 47 1.79 16.14 -16.65
N THR A 48 1.93 17.28 -17.31
CA THR A 48 0.77 18.09 -17.76
C THR A 48 -0.06 17.34 -18.78
N ALA A 49 0.58 16.74 -19.79
CA ALA A 49 -0.10 15.94 -20.82
C ALA A 49 -0.84 14.74 -20.21
N LEU A 50 -0.15 13.96 -19.37
CA LEU A 50 -0.72 12.81 -18.68
C LEU A 50 -1.92 13.22 -17.79
N ASN A 51 -1.79 14.28 -17.00
CA ASN A 51 -2.84 14.75 -16.13
C ASN A 51 -4.10 15.16 -16.91
N ILE A 52 -3.93 15.89 -18.03
CA ILE A 52 -5.05 16.27 -18.89
C ILE A 52 -5.72 15.02 -19.49
N PHE A 53 -4.93 14.07 -19.99
CA PHE A 53 -5.44 12.83 -20.56
C PHE A 53 -6.24 12.02 -19.53
N LEU A 54 -5.69 11.81 -18.34
CA LEU A 54 -6.32 11.07 -17.25
C LEU A 54 -7.64 11.73 -16.81
N LYS A 55 -7.67 13.05 -16.61
CA LYS A 55 -8.91 13.76 -16.24
C LYS A 55 -9.98 13.64 -17.31
N ARG A 56 -9.62 13.77 -18.58
CA ARG A 56 -10.55 13.62 -19.72
C ARG A 56 -11.10 12.20 -19.84
N ASN A 57 -10.34 11.21 -19.36
CA ASN A 57 -10.74 9.81 -19.31
C ASN A 57 -11.35 9.41 -17.95
N GLY A 58 -11.77 10.35 -17.11
CA GLY A 58 -12.58 10.06 -15.91
C GLY A 58 -11.78 9.71 -14.64
N PHE A 59 -10.46 9.83 -14.65
CA PHE A 59 -9.64 9.68 -13.44
C PHE A 59 -9.63 10.96 -12.60
N LYS A 60 -9.69 10.80 -11.28
CA LYS A 60 -9.52 11.88 -10.31
C LYS A 60 -8.03 12.03 -9.98
N THR A 61 -7.40 13.08 -10.48
CA THR A 61 -5.95 13.28 -10.35
C THR A 61 -5.58 14.62 -9.72
N THR A 62 -4.44 14.65 -9.02
CA THR A 62 -3.81 15.88 -8.53
C THR A 62 -2.33 15.90 -8.88
N ILE A 63 -1.78 17.09 -9.13
CA ILE A 63 -0.35 17.33 -9.29
C ILE A 63 0.13 18.04 -8.02
N LEU A 64 1.22 17.55 -7.43
CA LEU A 64 1.84 18.20 -6.27
C LEU A 64 2.64 19.43 -6.70
N THR A 65 2.76 20.38 -5.78
CA THR A 65 3.50 21.62 -6.04
C THR A 65 5.00 21.32 -6.11
N GLU A 66 5.70 21.73 -7.19
CA GLU A 66 7.16 21.54 -7.29
C GLU A 66 7.88 22.35 -6.19
N ARG A 67 8.35 21.65 -5.15
CA ARG A 67 8.90 22.28 -3.94
C ARG A 67 10.20 23.04 -4.18
N ALA A 68 11.01 22.63 -5.16
CA ALA A 68 12.25 23.33 -5.51
C ALA A 68 12.03 24.79 -5.98
N SER A 69 10.86 25.10 -6.55
CA SER A 69 10.54 26.45 -7.05
C SER A 69 10.16 27.44 -5.94
N ILE A 70 9.68 26.95 -4.81
CA ILE A 70 9.20 27.73 -3.66
C ILE A 70 10.08 27.57 -2.42
N CYS A 71 11.21 26.87 -2.55
CA CYS A 71 12.12 26.64 -1.43
C CYS A 71 12.75 27.96 -0.96
N PRO A 72 12.72 28.27 0.35
CA PRO A 72 13.30 29.50 0.88
C PRO A 72 14.85 29.48 0.91
N ILE A 73 15.45 28.31 0.73
CA ILE A 73 16.91 28.14 0.74
C ILE A 73 17.44 28.54 -0.63
N SER A 74 18.29 29.56 -0.67
CA SER A 74 18.81 30.12 -1.93
C SER A 74 19.90 29.26 -2.56
N ASP A 75 20.72 28.60 -1.75
CA ASP A 75 21.82 27.76 -2.21
C ASP A 75 21.32 26.36 -2.59
N LYS A 76 21.20 26.11 -3.90
CA LYS A 76 20.78 24.82 -4.46
C LYS A 76 21.85 23.72 -4.33
N GLU A 77 23.10 24.08 -4.03
CA GLU A 77 24.19 23.13 -3.77
C GLU A 77 24.32 22.80 -2.27
N SER A 78 23.45 23.35 -1.41
CA SER A 78 23.40 23.02 0.01
C SER A 78 22.59 21.73 0.25
N PRO A 79 23.07 20.76 1.06
CA PRO A 79 22.27 19.65 1.55
C PRO A 79 20.90 20.04 2.10
N VAL A 80 20.84 21.18 2.82
CA VAL A 80 19.61 21.67 3.46
C VAL A 80 18.52 21.95 2.43
N PHE A 81 18.88 22.41 1.22
CA PHE A 81 17.92 22.61 0.12
C PHE A 81 17.22 21.30 -0.25
N ASN A 82 18.00 20.22 -0.43
CA ASN A 82 17.47 18.92 -0.81
C ASN A 82 16.68 18.28 0.34
N VAL A 83 17.14 18.43 1.59
CA VAL A 83 16.40 17.97 2.78
C VAL A 83 15.04 18.67 2.89
N TRP A 84 15.00 19.99 2.68
CA TRP A 84 13.77 20.77 2.76
C TRP A 84 12.77 20.34 1.67
N THR A 85 13.23 20.23 0.42
CA THR A 85 12.36 19.86 -0.71
C THR A 85 11.85 18.44 -0.60
N CYS A 86 12.68 17.49 -0.16
CA CYS A 86 12.28 16.12 0.16
C CYS A 86 11.22 16.09 1.26
N SER A 87 11.47 16.76 2.39
CA SER A 87 10.55 16.81 3.53
C SER A 87 9.21 17.47 3.17
N ALA A 88 9.24 18.57 2.41
CA ALA A 88 8.04 19.26 1.96
C ALA A 88 7.19 18.38 1.02
N THR A 89 7.84 17.60 0.15
CA THR A 89 7.14 16.66 -0.74
C THR A 89 6.51 15.50 0.04
N ILE A 90 7.24 14.93 1.01
CA ILE A 90 6.70 13.90 1.92
C ILE A 90 5.46 14.40 2.66
N ASN A 91 5.50 15.65 3.17
CA ASN A 91 4.35 16.25 3.85
C ASN A 91 3.14 16.39 2.93
N GLU A 92 3.31 16.91 1.72
CA GLU A 92 2.22 17.07 0.76
C GLU A 92 1.61 15.74 0.32
N ILE A 93 2.45 14.71 0.11
CA ILE A 93 1.97 13.34 -0.15
C ILE A 93 1.07 12.87 1.00
N ASN A 94 1.51 13.03 2.25
CA ASN A 94 0.74 12.60 3.42
C ASN A 94 -0.58 13.36 3.56
N GLU A 95 -0.58 14.68 3.29
CA GLU A 95 -1.81 15.49 3.28
C GLU A 95 -2.80 14.99 2.24
N LYS A 96 -2.37 14.77 0.99
CA LYS A 96 -3.25 14.28 -0.09
C LYS A 96 -3.73 12.85 0.13
N MET A 97 -2.89 12.01 0.74
CA MET A 97 -3.28 10.67 1.15
C MET A 97 -4.36 10.71 2.23
N ASP A 98 -4.25 11.58 3.24
CA ASP A 98 -5.26 11.69 4.30
C ASP A 98 -6.57 12.30 3.78
N GLU A 99 -6.51 13.33 2.93
CA GLU A 99 -7.67 13.88 2.23
C GLU A 99 -8.41 12.79 1.44
N ALA A 100 -7.68 11.98 0.67
CA ALA A 100 -8.26 10.88 -0.11
C ALA A 100 -8.90 9.79 0.75
N ASN A 101 -8.36 9.55 1.95
CA ASN A 101 -8.87 8.54 2.88
C ASN A 101 -10.05 9.03 3.75
N THR A 102 -10.28 10.34 3.84
CA THR A 102 -11.31 10.94 4.72
C THR A 102 -12.50 11.51 3.96
N ALA A 103 -12.34 11.88 2.68
CA ALA A 103 -13.42 12.45 1.89
C ALA A 103 -14.48 11.40 1.51
N SER A 104 -15.71 11.57 2.01
CA SER A 104 -16.86 10.71 1.70
C SER A 104 -17.28 10.70 0.22
N GLU A 105 -16.77 11.62 -0.60
CA GLU A 105 -17.17 11.80 -2.01
C GLU A 105 -15.96 12.04 -2.97
N GLY A 106 -14.73 11.99 -2.44
CA GLY A 106 -13.54 12.54 -3.11
C GLY A 106 -12.34 11.61 -3.19
N ASN A 107 -12.52 10.34 -3.55
CA ASN A 107 -11.36 9.44 -3.72
C ASN A 107 -10.47 9.96 -4.86
N LEU A 108 -9.26 10.40 -4.52
CA LEU A 108 -8.21 10.64 -5.50
C LEU A 108 -7.74 9.28 -6.03
N ASP A 109 -7.53 9.19 -7.34
CA ASP A 109 -7.07 7.98 -7.99
C ASP A 109 -5.55 8.01 -8.14
N ILE A 110 -5.02 9.16 -8.55
CA ILE A 110 -3.61 9.32 -8.91
C ILE A 110 -3.08 10.65 -8.38
N ILE A 111 -1.90 10.60 -7.76
CA ILE A 111 -1.10 11.76 -7.35
C ILE A 111 0.16 11.77 -8.21
N LEU A 112 0.40 12.90 -8.88
CA LEU A 112 1.58 13.10 -9.73
C LEU A 112 2.56 14.04 -9.02
N CYS A 113 3.79 13.58 -8.81
CA CYS A 113 4.84 14.35 -8.13
C CYS A 113 5.89 14.81 -9.15
N ASP A 114 6.07 16.12 -9.33
CA ASP A 114 7.24 16.67 -10.02
C ASP A 114 8.40 16.73 -9.02
N ARG A 115 9.25 15.69 -9.05
CA ARG A 115 10.27 15.31 -8.06
C ARG A 115 9.68 14.75 -6.75
N GLY A 116 10.47 13.93 -6.06
CA GLY A 116 10.07 13.29 -4.81
C GLY A 116 11.24 12.63 -4.07
N ILE A 117 10.98 11.45 -3.50
CA ILE A 117 11.96 10.74 -2.67
C ILE A 117 13.10 10.25 -3.54
N PHE A 118 12.81 9.69 -4.72
CA PHE A 118 13.86 9.18 -5.61
C PHE A 118 14.75 10.32 -6.12
N ASP A 119 14.17 11.44 -6.55
CA ASP A 119 14.92 12.64 -6.96
C ASP A 119 15.87 13.11 -5.84
N ALA A 120 15.38 13.13 -4.60
CA ALA A 120 16.19 13.50 -3.43
C ALA A 120 17.39 12.56 -3.24
N LEU A 121 17.23 11.25 -3.45
CA LEU A 121 18.35 10.28 -3.40
C LEU A 121 19.40 10.58 -4.46
N CYS A 122 18.99 10.93 -5.69
CA CYS A 122 19.92 11.35 -6.75
C CYS A 122 20.71 12.59 -6.33
N TRP A 123 20.06 13.58 -5.73
CA TRP A 123 20.72 14.80 -5.25
C TRP A 123 21.64 14.55 -4.06
N PHE A 124 21.27 13.71 -3.09
CA PHE A 124 22.15 13.36 -1.97
C PHE A 124 23.44 12.71 -2.48
N ARG A 125 23.33 11.79 -3.44
CA ARG A 125 24.50 11.17 -4.07
C ARG A 125 25.37 12.19 -4.79
N TRP A 126 24.76 13.07 -5.58
CA TRP A 126 25.47 14.12 -6.28
C TRP A 126 26.22 15.06 -5.33
N LEU A 127 25.57 15.49 -4.24
CA LEU A 127 26.17 16.35 -3.21
C LEU A 127 27.34 15.68 -2.51
N LYS A 128 27.19 14.39 -2.15
CA LYS A 128 28.26 13.57 -1.59
C LYS A 128 29.46 13.48 -2.55
N SER A 129 29.21 13.23 -3.84
CA SER A 129 30.28 13.13 -4.85
C SER A 129 31.07 14.43 -5.06
N ARG A 130 30.58 15.56 -4.54
CA ARG A 130 31.19 16.89 -4.62
C ARG A 130 31.73 17.39 -3.28
N ASP A 131 31.87 16.50 -2.29
CA ASP A 131 32.31 16.82 -0.93
C ASP A 131 31.42 17.90 -0.26
N LYS A 132 30.15 18.03 -0.69
CA LYS A 132 29.16 18.96 -0.11
C LYS A 132 28.35 18.33 1.03
N MET A 133 28.49 17.02 1.20
CA MET A 133 27.78 16.20 2.18
C MET A 133 28.75 15.14 2.69
N SER A 134 28.78 14.91 4.00
CA SER A 134 29.61 13.85 4.60
C SER A 134 29.01 12.46 4.36
N GLU A 135 29.82 11.42 4.51
CA GLU A 135 29.36 10.02 4.44
C GLU A 135 28.23 9.74 5.44
N GLU A 136 28.40 10.19 6.68
CA GLU A 136 27.42 10.03 7.77
C GLU A 136 26.10 10.75 7.47
N GLU A 137 26.18 12.00 6.99
CA GLU A 137 24.99 12.77 6.63
C GLU A 137 24.23 12.11 5.47
N TYR A 138 24.96 11.66 4.45
CA TYR A 138 24.40 10.91 3.32
C TYR A 138 23.68 9.65 3.79
N ASP A 139 24.30 8.85 4.65
CA ASP A 139 23.73 7.60 5.14
C ASP A 139 22.46 7.83 5.94
N VAL A 140 22.46 8.82 6.85
CA VAL A 140 21.30 9.16 7.68
C VAL A 140 20.14 9.67 6.83
N LEU A 141 20.40 10.60 5.91
CA LEU A 141 19.35 11.18 5.06
C LEU A 141 18.79 10.19 4.05
N THR A 142 19.63 9.32 3.52
CA THR A 142 19.22 8.22 2.64
C THR A 142 18.35 7.22 3.40
N GLN A 143 18.73 6.84 4.63
CA GLN A 143 17.90 5.98 5.47
C GLN A 143 16.56 6.64 5.83
N PHE A 144 16.54 7.95 6.10
CA PHE A 144 15.33 8.71 6.34
C PHE A 144 14.40 8.67 5.11
N ALA A 145 14.91 9.02 3.93
CA ALA A 145 14.16 8.99 2.66
C ALA A 145 13.61 7.58 2.37
N MET A 146 14.38 6.54 2.71
CA MET A 146 14.06 5.13 2.51
C MET A 146 13.29 4.47 3.66
N LEU A 147 12.75 5.24 4.62
CA LEU A 147 11.83 4.68 5.60
C LEU A 147 10.62 4.08 4.88
N ASN A 148 10.22 2.86 5.27
CA ASN A 148 9.17 2.09 4.57
C ASN A 148 7.86 2.89 4.44
N ARG A 149 7.52 3.71 5.43
CA ARG A 149 6.31 4.55 5.44
C ARG A 149 6.30 5.68 4.41
N TRP A 150 7.46 6.11 3.91
CA TRP A 150 7.56 7.13 2.86
C TRP A 150 7.72 6.46 1.51
N GLN A 151 8.71 5.57 1.41
CA GLN A 151 9.10 4.96 0.16
C GLN A 151 7.98 4.10 -0.44
N LYS A 152 7.26 3.29 0.36
CA LYS A 152 6.15 2.44 -0.14
C LYS A 152 4.95 3.23 -0.65
N ASN A 153 4.83 4.52 -0.33
CA ASN A 153 3.77 5.33 -0.87
C ASN A 153 4.00 5.60 -2.36
N ILE A 154 5.25 5.59 -2.83
CA ILE A 154 5.59 5.82 -4.24
C ILE A 154 5.49 4.52 -5.01
N ASP A 155 4.54 4.48 -5.93
CA ASP A 155 4.22 3.27 -6.68
C ASP A 155 5.00 3.14 -8.00
N LEU A 156 5.26 4.26 -8.65
CA LEU A 156 5.96 4.31 -9.93
C LEU A 156 6.90 5.52 -9.95
N VAL A 157 8.15 5.28 -10.34
CA VAL A 157 9.14 6.33 -10.57
C VAL A 157 9.48 6.37 -12.06
N TYR A 158 9.23 7.50 -12.70
CA TYR A 158 9.77 7.80 -14.02
C TYR A 158 11.08 8.56 -13.90
N ILE A 159 12.14 8.00 -14.48
CA ILE A 159 13.48 8.58 -14.53
C ILE A 159 13.71 9.15 -15.94
N PHE A 160 13.58 10.47 -16.09
CA PHE A 160 13.81 11.16 -17.35
C PHE A 160 15.29 11.49 -17.52
N LEU A 161 15.91 10.95 -18.55
CA LEU A 161 17.29 11.20 -18.91
C LEU A 161 17.36 12.03 -20.20
N THR A 162 18.35 12.90 -20.27
CA THR A 162 18.73 13.60 -21.50
C THR A 162 20.20 13.98 -21.42
N THR A 163 20.84 14.15 -22.57
CA THR A 163 22.22 14.64 -22.66
C THR A 163 22.35 16.09 -22.19
N PRO A 164 23.50 16.49 -21.59
CA PRO A 164 23.75 17.88 -21.19
C PRO A 164 23.49 18.91 -22.30
N GLU A 165 23.91 18.60 -23.53
CA GLU A 165 23.78 19.45 -24.71
C GLU A 165 22.31 19.73 -25.03
N GLU A 166 21.49 18.69 -25.06
CA GLU A 166 20.05 18.78 -25.30
C GLU A 166 19.33 19.51 -24.15
N SER A 167 19.71 19.28 -22.90
CA SER A 167 19.19 20.01 -21.73
C SER A 167 19.44 21.51 -21.85
N ILE A 168 20.68 21.89 -22.22
CA ILE A 168 21.09 23.27 -22.42
C ILE A 168 20.36 23.88 -23.63
N ARG A 169 20.24 23.15 -24.74
CA ARG A 169 19.49 23.59 -25.93
C ARG A 169 18.04 23.92 -25.59
N ARG A 170 17.37 23.07 -24.81
CA ARG A 170 15.98 23.25 -24.35
C ARG A 170 15.82 24.41 -23.37
N GLU A 171 16.82 24.67 -22.53
CA GLU A 171 16.83 25.85 -21.67
C GLU A 171 16.83 27.14 -22.52
N TYR A 172 17.76 27.24 -23.48
CA TYR A 172 17.85 28.43 -24.35
C TYR A 172 16.62 28.64 -25.22
N ALA A 173 15.95 27.58 -25.69
CA ALA A 173 14.71 27.69 -26.46
C ALA A 173 13.60 28.44 -25.71
N ASN A 174 13.64 28.43 -24.37
CA ASN A 174 12.60 29.02 -23.52
C ASN A 174 13.05 30.27 -22.76
N LEU A 175 14.33 30.64 -22.84
CA LEU A 175 14.88 31.83 -22.18
C LEU A 175 14.94 33.01 -23.15
N LEU A 176 14.44 34.16 -22.71
CA LEU A 176 14.72 35.46 -23.34
C LEU A 176 16.10 36.02 -22.91
N THR A 177 17.00 35.17 -22.42
CA THR A 177 18.29 35.54 -21.84
C THR A 177 19.33 34.44 -22.05
N ASN A 178 20.61 34.85 -22.19
CA ASN A 178 21.73 33.94 -22.31
C ASN A 178 22.37 33.56 -20.96
N LYS A 179 21.84 34.08 -19.84
CA LYS A 179 22.35 33.77 -18.49
C LYS A 179 21.96 32.34 -18.09
N ARG A 180 22.96 31.51 -17.77
CA ARG A 180 22.76 30.14 -17.30
C ARG A 180 22.30 30.11 -15.84
N GLY A 181 21.42 29.17 -15.52
CA GLY A 181 21.15 28.80 -14.12
C GLY A 181 22.37 28.15 -13.49
N SER A 182 22.48 28.18 -12.15
CA SER A 182 23.62 27.63 -11.41
C SER A 182 23.92 26.16 -11.72
N ILE A 183 22.86 25.37 -11.91
CA ILE A 183 22.90 23.92 -12.22
C ILE A 183 23.04 23.64 -13.74
N MET A 184 22.73 24.60 -14.60
CA MET A 184 22.70 24.41 -16.06
C MET A 184 24.09 24.57 -16.69
N LYS A 185 25.06 23.84 -16.16
CA LYS A 185 26.43 23.72 -16.67
C LYS A 185 26.67 22.27 -17.08
N GLU A 186 27.41 22.09 -18.16
CA GLU A 186 27.61 20.79 -18.81
C GLU A 186 28.23 19.75 -17.87
N ASP A 187 29.28 20.14 -17.15
CA ASP A 187 29.96 19.34 -16.12
C ASP A 187 29.01 18.93 -14.98
N ILE A 188 28.16 19.86 -14.52
CA ILE A 188 27.17 19.60 -13.47
C ILE A 188 26.10 18.63 -13.97
N LEU A 189 25.60 18.83 -15.19
CA LEU A 189 24.55 17.99 -15.79
C LEU A 189 25.04 16.57 -16.03
N GLU A 190 26.29 16.39 -16.48
CA GLU A 190 26.90 15.08 -16.66
C GLU A 190 27.12 14.35 -15.33
N GLN A 191 27.66 15.05 -14.32
CA GLN A 191 27.81 14.51 -12.96
C GLN A 191 26.47 14.10 -12.34
N TYR A 192 25.44 14.93 -12.53
CA TYR A 192 24.11 14.65 -12.01
C TYR A 192 23.47 13.47 -12.74
N LYS A 193 23.58 13.38 -14.08
CA LYS A 193 23.11 12.23 -14.85
C LYS A 193 23.73 10.92 -14.32
N LYS A 194 25.04 10.90 -14.09
CA LYS A 194 25.73 9.75 -13.49
C LYS A 194 25.17 9.41 -12.09
N SER A 195 24.89 10.43 -11.27
CA SER A 195 24.28 10.22 -9.95
C SER A 195 22.88 9.61 -10.03
N VAL A 196 22.10 9.95 -11.06
CA VAL A 196 20.79 9.34 -11.32
C VAL A 196 20.93 7.86 -11.69
N GLU A 197 21.87 7.53 -12.59
CA GLU A 197 22.12 6.15 -13.04
C GLU A 197 22.58 5.26 -11.88
N GLU A 198 23.51 5.74 -11.05
CA GLU A 198 23.99 5.01 -9.87
C GLU A 198 22.89 4.82 -8.80
N THR A 199 22.08 5.86 -8.55
CA THR A 199 20.94 5.75 -7.63
C THR A 199 19.88 4.77 -8.15
N LEU A 200 19.63 4.74 -9.47
CA LEU A 200 18.74 3.74 -10.06
C LEU A 200 19.26 2.33 -9.84
N HIS A 201 20.54 2.07 -10.13
CA HIS A 201 21.14 0.76 -9.92
C HIS A 201 21.03 0.30 -8.45
N GLU A 202 21.19 1.20 -7.49
CA GLU A 202 21.11 0.88 -6.07
C GLU A 202 19.68 0.68 -5.56
N TYR A 203 18.73 1.52 -6.01
CA TYR A 203 17.40 1.62 -5.40
C TYR A 203 16.25 1.10 -6.25
N GLU A 204 16.46 0.69 -7.50
CA GLU A 204 15.39 0.21 -8.39
C GLU A 204 14.47 -0.82 -7.73
N SER A 205 15.05 -1.84 -7.12
CA SER A 205 14.33 -2.92 -6.44
C SER A 205 13.56 -2.50 -5.18
N ALA A 206 13.86 -1.33 -4.63
CA ALA A 206 13.17 -0.83 -3.46
C ALA A 206 11.80 -0.25 -3.82
N PHE A 207 11.66 0.35 -5.02
CA PHE A 207 10.41 0.90 -5.53
C PHE A 207 9.59 -0.16 -6.23
N ARG A 208 8.26 0.00 -6.24
CA ARG A 208 7.34 -0.98 -6.83
C ARG A 208 7.53 -1.10 -8.34
N ALA A 209 7.75 0.03 -9.02
CA ALA A 209 8.10 0.08 -10.43
C ALA A 209 8.97 1.30 -10.74
N THR A 210 9.92 1.12 -11.65
CA THR A 210 10.79 2.15 -12.20
C THR A 210 10.68 2.13 -13.72
N CYS A 211 10.77 3.30 -14.36
CA CYS A 211 10.79 3.39 -15.81
C CYS A 211 11.74 4.49 -16.27
N VAL A 212 12.78 4.10 -17.00
CA VAL A 212 13.72 5.04 -17.61
C VAL A 212 13.15 5.55 -18.93
N GLN A 213 13.20 6.87 -19.11
CA GLN A 213 12.80 7.57 -20.32
C GLN A 213 13.97 8.42 -20.81
N ASP A 214 14.73 7.92 -21.78
CA ASP A 214 15.67 8.76 -22.50
C ASP A 214 14.90 9.64 -23.48
N THR A 215 15.08 10.95 -23.36
CA THR A 215 14.40 11.99 -24.14
C THR A 215 15.33 12.72 -25.10
N THR A 216 16.59 12.30 -25.20
CA THR A 216 17.59 12.90 -26.10
C THR A 216 17.10 12.82 -27.55
N ASP A 217 17.08 13.96 -28.25
CA ASP A 217 16.63 14.07 -29.64
C ASP A 217 15.20 13.57 -29.92
N ARG A 218 14.35 13.54 -28.90
CA ARG A 218 12.96 13.08 -29.02
C ARG A 218 11.96 14.22 -28.96
N GLU A 219 10.90 14.07 -29.74
CA GLU A 219 9.74 14.96 -29.73
C GLU A 219 8.89 14.75 -28.49
N GLN A 220 8.42 15.86 -27.90
CA GLN A 220 7.69 15.82 -26.62
C GLN A 220 6.38 15.01 -26.71
N ASN A 221 5.72 15.01 -27.87
CA ASN A 221 4.47 14.27 -28.07
C ASN A 221 4.68 12.76 -28.02
N ASP A 222 5.77 12.25 -28.60
CA ASP A 222 6.08 10.83 -28.60
C ASP A 222 6.45 10.35 -27.19
N VAL A 223 7.26 11.14 -26.48
CA VAL A 223 7.57 10.89 -25.06
C VAL A 223 6.30 10.88 -24.22
N SER A 224 5.39 11.83 -24.43
CA SER A 224 4.15 11.92 -23.66
C SER A 224 3.19 10.76 -23.96
N TYR A 225 3.15 10.29 -25.22
CA TYR A 225 2.41 9.10 -25.61
C TYR A 225 2.94 7.86 -24.87
N GLU A 226 4.26 7.61 -24.90
CA GLU A 226 4.87 6.45 -24.26
C GLU A 226 4.72 6.47 -22.73
N VAL A 227 4.93 7.63 -22.10
CA VAL A 227 4.69 7.83 -20.67
C VAL A 227 3.24 7.53 -20.32
N THR A 228 2.28 7.95 -21.15
CA THR A 228 0.86 7.68 -20.90
C THR A 228 0.54 6.20 -21.06
N GLU A 229 0.98 5.58 -22.16
CA GLU A 229 0.78 4.15 -22.40
C GLU A 229 1.37 3.31 -21.26
N LYS A 230 2.62 3.56 -20.90
CA LYS A 230 3.31 2.82 -19.84
C LYS A 230 2.68 3.04 -18.48
N THR A 231 2.19 4.26 -18.21
CA THR A 231 1.45 4.56 -16.98
C THR A 231 0.21 3.69 -16.91
N LEU A 232 -0.63 3.70 -17.95
CA LEU A 232 -1.86 2.92 -17.95
C LEU A 232 -1.61 1.41 -17.85
N GLN A 233 -0.58 0.88 -18.53
CA GLN A 233 -0.17 -0.53 -18.40
C GLN A 233 0.25 -0.87 -16.96
N THR A 234 1.06 0.00 -16.35
CA THR A 234 1.51 -0.19 -14.96
C THR A 234 0.32 -0.12 -14.01
N LEU A 235 -0.58 0.86 -14.18
CA LEU A 235 -1.81 0.97 -13.38
C LEU A 235 -2.68 -0.29 -13.50
N LYS A 236 -2.84 -0.83 -14.71
CA LYS A 236 -3.54 -2.09 -14.96
C LYS A 236 -2.92 -3.24 -14.17
N GLU A 237 -1.61 -3.44 -14.30
CA GLU A 237 -0.88 -4.48 -13.56
C GLU A 237 -0.97 -4.30 -12.05
N MET A 238 -1.00 -3.06 -11.57
CA MET A 238 -1.11 -2.74 -10.16
C MET A 238 -2.48 -3.00 -9.56
N LEU A 239 -3.55 -2.87 -10.36
CA LEU A 239 -4.93 -3.17 -9.96
C LEU A 239 -5.21 -4.68 -9.98
N MET A 240 -4.44 -5.44 -10.77
CA MET A 240 -4.47 -6.90 -10.78
C MET A 240 -3.71 -7.45 -9.57
N GLU A 241 -4.42 -7.56 -8.45
CA GLU A 241 -3.87 -7.96 -7.16
C GLU A 241 -3.22 -9.35 -7.21
N LYS A 242 -1.95 -9.43 -6.81
CA LYS A 242 -1.24 -10.71 -6.63
C LYS A 242 -1.14 -11.04 -5.16
N ILE A 243 -1.81 -12.11 -4.73
CA ILE A 243 -1.88 -12.54 -3.33
C ILE A 243 -0.99 -13.75 -3.07
N GLY A 244 -0.54 -13.87 -1.81
CA GLY A 244 0.29 -14.98 -1.37
C GLY A 244 -0.48 -16.29 -1.24
N TYR A 245 0.13 -17.39 -1.66
CA TYR A 245 -0.41 -18.74 -1.49
C TYR A 245 0.70 -19.78 -1.26
N ALA A 246 0.31 -20.89 -0.65
CA ALA A 246 1.11 -22.10 -0.51
C ALA A 246 0.32 -23.31 -1.03
N ASP A 247 1.06 -24.33 -1.46
CA ASP A 247 0.48 -25.59 -1.90
C ASP A 247 -0.10 -26.34 -0.69
N ARG A 248 -1.39 -26.68 -0.71
CA ARG A 248 -2.08 -27.31 0.43
C ARG A 248 -1.43 -28.60 0.87
N SER A 249 -0.95 -29.39 -0.09
CA SER A 249 -0.31 -30.68 0.18
C SER A 249 1.01 -30.56 0.92
N SER A 250 1.65 -29.38 0.94
CA SER A 250 2.88 -29.18 1.71
C SER A 250 2.61 -28.75 3.16
N LEU A 251 1.48 -28.10 3.44
CA LEU A 251 1.18 -27.57 4.76
C LEU A 251 0.60 -28.61 5.73
N PHE A 252 1.07 -28.55 6.99
CA PHE A 252 0.38 -29.21 8.09
C PHE A 252 -0.91 -28.44 8.42
N LEU A 253 -2.07 -29.05 8.16
CA LEU A 253 -3.38 -28.45 8.42
C LEU A 253 -4.17 -29.33 9.39
N GLN A 254 -4.54 -28.76 10.53
CA GLN A 254 -5.42 -29.36 11.52
C GLN A 254 -6.50 -28.33 11.88
N GLU A 255 -7.75 -28.77 12.03
CA GLU A 255 -8.82 -27.87 12.45
C GLU A 255 -8.56 -27.29 13.85
N GLY A 256 -8.79 -25.99 14.00
CA GLY A 256 -8.55 -25.23 15.23
C GLY A 256 -7.21 -24.50 15.23
N LEU A 257 -6.55 -24.49 16.39
CA LEU A 257 -5.27 -23.81 16.60
C LEU A 257 -4.11 -24.70 16.13
N ILE A 258 -3.20 -24.12 15.35
CA ILE A 258 -1.99 -24.77 14.88
C ILE A 258 -0.78 -24.08 15.50
N ASP A 259 0.19 -24.87 15.96
CA ASP A 259 1.50 -24.34 16.35
C ASP A 259 2.25 -23.82 15.12
N TYR A 260 2.64 -22.54 15.13
CA TYR A 260 3.34 -21.90 14.01
C TYR A 260 4.57 -22.68 13.57
N SER A 261 5.29 -23.33 14.49
CA SER A 261 6.49 -24.13 14.16
C SER A 261 6.21 -25.25 13.17
N LYS A 262 4.97 -25.79 13.12
CA LYS A 262 4.57 -26.87 12.21
C LYS A 262 4.34 -26.40 10.78
N VAL A 263 4.03 -25.13 10.58
CA VAL A 263 3.74 -24.55 9.25
C VAL A 263 4.83 -23.62 8.75
N LYS A 264 5.73 -23.17 9.64
CA LYS A 264 6.79 -22.19 9.36
C LYS A 264 7.59 -22.51 8.09
N CYS A 265 8.17 -23.70 7.99
CA CYS A 265 9.09 -24.06 6.88
C CYS A 265 8.44 -23.91 5.50
N GLU A 266 7.16 -24.28 5.38
CA GLU A 266 6.44 -24.22 4.12
C GLU A 266 5.91 -22.82 3.82
N LEU A 267 5.55 -22.06 4.86
CA LEU A 267 5.14 -20.67 4.71
C LEU A 267 6.30 -19.75 4.26
N GLU A 268 7.55 -20.09 4.57
CA GLU A 268 8.72 -19.38 4.01
C GLU A 268 8.84 -19.53 2.48
N LYS A 269 8.11 -20.47 1.86
CA LYS A 269 8.13 -20.74 0.42
C LYS A 269 6.90 -20.20 -0.32
N VAL A 270 6.13 -19.31 0.32
CA VAL A 270 4.92 -18.74 -0.27
C VAL A 270 5.20 -18.09 -1.63
N LYS A 271 4.31 -18.37 -2.57
CA LYS A 271 4.33 -17.84 -3.95
C LYS A 271 3.25 -16.77 -4.09
N TYR A 272 3.33 -15.98 -5.16
CA TYR A 272 2.34 -14.95 -5.48
C TYR A 272 1.69 -15.22 -6.82
N GLY A 273 0.36 -15.12 -6.89
CA GLY A 273 -0.44 -15.35 -8.09
C GLY A 273 -1.61 -14.37 -8.16
N LEU A 274 -2.24 -14.23 -9.32
CA LEU A 274 -3.41 -13.36 -9.47
C LEU A 274 -4.53 -13.82 -8.53
N ARG A 275 -5.17 -12.88 -7.85
CA ARG A 275 -6.20 -13.16 -6.83
C ARG A 275 -7.29 -14.08 -7.33
N GLU A 276 -7.84 -13.81 -8.52
CA GLU A 276 -8.91 -14.62 -9.09
C GLU A 276 -8.47 -16.08 -9.34
N GLU A 277 -7.25 -16.29 -9.84
CA GLU A 277 -6.69 -17.62 -10.08
C GLU A 277 -6.44 -18.37 -8.76
N VAL A 278 -5.90 -17.66 -7.77
CA VAL A 278 -5.58 -18.22 -6.45
C VAL A 278 -6.84 -18.57 -5.67
N GLU A 279 -7.85 -17.70 -5.70
CA GLU A 279 -9.14 -17.93 -5.04
C GLU A 279 -9.96 -19.03 -5.74
N ALA A 280 -9.84 -19.18 -7.06
CA ALA A 280 -10.47 -20.27 -7.79
C ALA A 280 -9.84 -21.63 -7.47
N ASN A 281 -8.52 -21.70 -7.31
CA ASN A 281 -7.81 -22.95 -7.09
C ASN A 281 -8.08 -23.56 -5.70
N SER A 282 -8.57 -24.80 -5.66
CA SER A 282 -8.86 -25.53 -4.43
C SER A 282 -7.66 -26.25 -3.82
N ASP A 283 -6.49 -26.21 -4.47
CA ASP A 283 -5.24 -26.81 -4.00
C ASP A 283 -4.32 -25.79 -3.32
N PHE A 284 -4.69 -24.50 -3.36
CA PHE A 284 -3.96 -23.44 -2.69
C PHE A 284 -4.54 -23.11 -1.31
N ILE A 285 -3.65 -22.74 -0.41
CA ILE A 285 -3.94 -22.15 0.90
C ILE A 285 -3.38 -20.73 0.92
N GLN A 286 -4.22 -19.79 1.30
CA GLN A 286 -3.93 -18.37 1.35
C GLN A 286 -3.70 -17.98 2.81
N PRO A 287 -2.48 -17.53 3.17
CA PRO A 287 -2.23 -17.02 4.52
C PRO A 287 -2.85 -15.63 4.69
N ILE A 288 -3.66 -15.47 5.72
CA ILE A 288 -4.36 -14.22 6.05
C ILE A 288 -3.77 -13.63 7.32
N ALA A 289 -3.21 -12.44 7.21
CA ALA A 289 -2.66 -11.72 8.35
C ALA A 289 -3.81 -11.11 9.16
N ILE A 290 -3.95 -11.44 10.45
CA ILE A 290 -5.02 -10.91 11.30
C ILE A 290 -4.52 -10.34 12.64
N ALA A 291 -5.24 -9.37 13.18
CA ALA A 291 -5.03 -8.83 14.51
C ALA A 291 -6.29 -9.00 15.36
N ALA A 292 -6.16 -9.63 16.52
CA ALA A 292 -7.16 -9.53 17.58
C ALA A 292 -6.77 -8.36 18.49
N ILE A 293 -7.60 -7.31 18.52
CA ILE A 293 -7.27 -6.06 19.22
C ILE A 293 -8.03 -5.99 20.54
N ILE A 294 -7.31 -5.84 21.65
CA ILE A 294 -7.86 -5.71 22.99
C ILE A 294 -7.55 -4.33 23.59
N SER A 295 -8.36 -3.92 24.56
CA SER A 295 -8.08 -2.72 25.37
C SER A 295 -6.78 -2.87 26.16
N GLU A 296 -6.15 -1.76 26.57
CA GLU A 296 -4.91 -1.80 27.34
C GLU A 296 -5.04 -2.60 28.65
N ASP A 297 -6.18 -2.45 29.34
CA ASP A 297 -6.57 -3.19 30.53
C ASP A 297 -6.82 -4.70 30.27
N GLY A 298 -6.97 -5.08 28.99
CA GLY A 298 -7.24 -6.44 28.54
C GLY A 298 -8.64 -6.97 28.86
N GLY A 299 -9.57 -6.11 29.27
CA GLY A 299 -10.94 -6.49 29.64
C GLY A 299 -11.94 -6.45 28.47
N ARG A 300 -11.58 -5.84 27.34
CA ARG A 300 -12.45 -5.67 26.18
C ARG A 300 -11.74 -6.05 24.89
N ILE A 301 -12.51 -6.45 23.88
CA ILE A 301 -12.05 -6.79 22.54
C ILE A 301 -12.74 -5.93 21.49
N LEU A 302 -11.97 -5.42 20.52
CA LEU A 302 -12.51 -4.68 19.39
C LEU A 302 -13.31 -5.61 18.50
N CYS A 303 -14.57 -5.24 18.27
CA CYS A 303 -15.46 -5.95 17.37
C CYS A 303 -15.69 -5.14 16.11
N VAL A 304 -15.62 -5.78 14.95
CA VAL A 304 -15.93 -5.15 13.66
C VAL A 304 -16.95 -5.98 12.91
N LYS A 305 -17.65 -5.35 11.96
CA LYS A 305 -18.58 -6.04 11.06
C LYS A 305 -18.32 -5.56 9.65
N LYS A 306 -18.13 -6.49 8.71
CA LYS A 306 -17.98 -6.14 7.30
C LYS A 306 -19.31 -5.66 6.72
N THR A 307 -19.26 -4.75 5.74
CA THR A 307 -20.50 -4.28 5.08
C THR A 307 -21.03 -5.34 4.10
N ARG A 308 -22.31 -5.22 3.74
CA ARG A 308 -22.89 -6.05 2.67
C ARG A 308 -22.33 -5.73 1.28
N LYS A 309 -21.64 -4.60 1.12
CA LYS A 309 -21.02 -4.19 -0.15
C LYS A 309 -19.65 -4.84 -0.35
N SER A 310 -18.90 -5.02 0.73
CA SER A 310 -17.55 -5.62 0.70
C SER A 310 -17.54 -7.13 0.89
N THR A 311 -18.63 -7.73 1.35
CA THR A 311 -18.68 -9.17 1.68
C THR A 311 -19.77 -9.88 0.91
N ASP A 312 -19.37 -10.89 0.14
CA ASP A 312 -20.27 -11.81 -0.55
C ASP A 312 -21.12 -12.61 0.45
N ALA A 313 -22.37 -12.92 0.08
CA ALA A 313 -23.30 -13.68 0.92
C ALA A 313 -22.81 -15.10 1.25
N SER A 314 -21.95 -15.69 0.43
CA SER A 314 -21.31 -16.99 0.66
C SER A 314 -20.11 -16.91 1.62
N SER A 315 -19.69 -15.71 2.02
CA SER A 315 -18.56 -15.52 2.93
C SER A 315 -18.94 -15.92 4.36
N PRO A 316 -18.08 -16.63 5.10
CA PRO A 316 -18.29 -16.90 6.53
C PRO A 316 -18.45 -15.63 7.37
N GLU A 317 -17.89 -14.51 6.91
CA GLU A 317 -17.95 -13.22 7.58
C GLU A 317 -19.28 -12.48 7.36
N PHE A 318 -20.12 -12.92 6.41
CA PHE A 318 -21.31 -12.18 6.00
C PHE A 318 -22.31 -12.05 7.15
N GLY A 319 -22.54 -10.80 7.57
CA GLY A 319 -23.49 -10.50 8.66
C GLY A 319 -22.99 -10.88 10.05
N GLN A 320 -21.76 -11.40 10.18
CA GLN A 320 -21.14 -11.80 11.45
C GLN A 320 -20.42 -10.63 12.12
N THR A 321 -20.24 -10.74 13.43
CA THR A 321 -19.32 -9.90 14.20
C THR A 321 -17.97 -10.59 14.23
N LEU A 322 -16.92 -9.87 13.81
CA LEU A 322 -15.54 -10.35 13.76
C LEU A 322 -14.76 -9.78 14.94
N LEU A 323 -13.93 -10.63 15.54
CA LEU A 323 -13.02 -10.27 16.64
C LEU A 323 -11.59 -10.01 16.16
N TYR A 324 -11.43 -9.87 14.85
CA TYR A 324 -10.16 -9.59 14.21
C TYR A 324 -10.33 -8.59 13.07
N VAL A 325 -9.22 -7.97 12.70
CA VAL A 325 -9.06 -7.15 11.50
C VAL A 325 -7.84 -7.64 10.73
N GLY A 326 -7.90 -7.67 9.40
CA GLY A 326 -6.83 -8.22 8.59
C GLY A 326 -7.26 -8.55 7.17
N GLY A 327 -6.32 -9.12 6.41
CA GLY A 327 -6.52 -9.37 4.99
C GLY A 327 -5.42 -10.22 4.36
N HIS A 328 -5.52 -10.38 3.04
CA HIS A 328 -4.53 -11.12 2.26
C HIS A 328 -3.21 -10.37 2.22
N MET A 329 -2.10 -11.12 2.28
CA MET A 329 -0.82 -10.58 1.86
C MET A 329 -0.82 -10.34 0.36
N ARG A 330 -0.22 -9.23 -0.06
CA ARG A 330 0.01 -8.91 -1.46
C ARG A 330 1.49 -8.95 -1.78
N ARG A 331 1.83 -9.08 -3.06
CA ARG A 331 3.23 -9.11 -3.51
C ARG A 331 4.01 -7.89 -3.02
N GLU A 332 3.39 -6.72 -3.02
CA GLU A 332 3.99 -5.45 -2.55
C GLU A 332 4.23 -5.38 -1.04
N ASP A 333 3.65 -6.29 -0.24
CA ASP A 333 3.96 -6.37 1.18
C ASP A 333 5.37 -6.97 1.41
N SER A 334 5.89 -7.70 0.42
CA SER A 334 7.25 -8.23 0.39
C SER A 334 8.24 -7.20 -0.15
N THR A 335 9.22 -6.81 0.66
CA THR A 335 10.25 -5.82 0.28
C THR A 335 11.64 -6.40 0.42
N ALA A 336 12.63 -5.73 -0.16
CA ALA A 336 14.05 -6.07 -0.02
C ALA A 336 14.55 -6.10 1.45
N LYS A 337 13.82 -5.47 2.39
CA LYS A 337 14.15 -5.49 3.83
C LYS A 337 13.55 -6.67 4.58
N CYS A 338 12.56 -7.36 4.01
CA CYS A 338 11.98 -8.55 4.62
C CYS A 338 13.00 -9.68 4.62
N ARG A 339 13.26 -10.26 5.79
CA ARG A 339 14.21 -11.38 5.95
C ARG A 339 13.51 -12.71 6.16
N SER A 340 12.20 -12.67 6.37
CA SER A 340 11.36 -13.83 6.65
C SER A 340 9.92 -13.59 6.20
N PHE A 341 9.16 -14.66 6.05
CA PHE A 341 7.72 -14.64 5.83
C PHE A 341 6.97 -13.81 6.87
N LEU A 342 7.38 -13.85 8.15
CA LEU A 342 6.74 -13.06 9.20
C LEU A 342 6.92 -11.55 9.01
N ASP A 343 8.04 -11.11 8.42
CA ASP A 343 8.22 -9.68 8.11
C ASP A 343 7.22 -9.21 7.06
N VAL A 344 6.92 -10.06 6.07
CA VAL A 344 5.89 -9.80 5.05
C VAL A 344 4.50 -9.76 5.68
N LEU A 345 4.15 -10.70 6.56
CA LEU A 345 2.86 -10.68 7.26
C LEU A 345 2.71 -9.47 8.18
N ARG A 346 3.78 -9.03 8.84
CA ARG A 346 3.75 -7.80 9.64
C ARG A 346 3.48 -6.59 8.77
N ASN A 347 4.19 -6.45 7.65
CA ASN A 347 3.91 -5.38 6.68
C ASN A 347 2.45 -5.43 6.18
N THR A 348 1.95 -6.64 5.89
CA THR A 348 0.55 -6.86 5.49
C THR A 348 -0.40 -6.35 6.57
N LEU A 349 -0.19 -6.76 7.83
CA LEU A 349 -1.08 -6.39 8.93
C LEU A 349 -1.01 -4.90 9.25
N GLU A 350 0.18 -4.29 9.21
CA GLU A 350 0.33 -2.84 9.36
C GLU A 350 -0.44 -2.06 8.28
N ARG A 351 -0.39 -2.54 7.02
CA ARG A 351 -1.18 -1.98 5.91
C ARG A 351 -2.67 -2.13 6.16
N GLU A 352 -3.14 -3.34 6.47
CA GLU A 352 -4.57 -3.62 6.68
C GLU A 352 -5.14 -2.84 7.88
N LEU A 353 -4.40 -2.72 8.99
CA LEU A 353 -4.82 -1.91 10.14
C LEU A 353 -4.90 -0.42 9.82
N TYR A 354 -3.98 0.10 8.99
CA TYR A 354 -4.03 1.47 8.55
C TYR A 354 -5.19 1.73 7.57
N GLU A 355 -5.38 0.84 6.59
CA GLU A 355 -6.43 0.94 5.58
C GLU A 355 -7.84 0.78 6.18
N GLU A 356 -8.06 -0.19 7.08
CA GLU A 356 -9.39 -0.50 7.61
C GLU A 356 -9.74 0.27 8.89
N LEU A 357 -8.76 0.60 9.74
CA LEU A 357 -8.99 1.26 11.04
C LEU A 357 -8.30 2.63 11.19
N GLY A 358 -7.43 3.03 10.26
CA GLY A 358 -6.64 4.26 10.38
C GLY A 358 -5.58 4.21 11.50
N ILE A 359 -5.22 3.02 11.98
CA ILE A 359 -4.24 2.86 13.06
C ILE A 359 -2.85 2.63 12.47
N SER A 360 -1.88 3.44 12.87
CA SER A 360 -0.46 3.13 12.69
C SER A 360 0.03 2.33 13.90
N PHE A 361 0.29 1.05 13.72
CA PHE A 361 0.81 0.17 14.76
C PHE A 361 2.11 -0.49 14.28
N ALA A 362 3.12 -0.58 15.15
CA ALA A 362 4.36 -1.29 14.84
C ALA A 362 4.38 -2.63 15.57
N LEU A 363 4.34 -3.74 14.83
CA LEU A 363 4.33 -5.08 15.43
C LEU A 363 5.71 -5.42 15.99
N ASN A 364 5.75 -5.82 17.27
CA ASN A 364 7.00 -6.28 17.90
C ASN A 364 7.47 -7.60 17.25
N GLN A 365 8.68 -7.58 16.68
CA GLN A 365 9.28 -8.70 15.95
C GLN A 365 9.48 -9.98 16.79
N LYS A 366 9.42 -9.90 18.12
CA LYS A 366 9.74 -11.03 19.02
C LYS A 366 8.57 -11.96 19.35
N ARG A 367 7.34 -11.65 18.93
CA ARG A 367 6.17 -12.51 19.24
C ARG A 367 5.82 -13.40 18.06
N ASP A 368 5.79 -14.71 18.32
CA ASP A 368 5.24 -15.68 17.38
C ASP A 368 3.73 -15.47 17.23
N PRO A 369 3.19 -15.65 16.01
CA PRO A 369 1.76 -15.55 15.77
C PRO A 369 1.03 -16.80 16.27
N PHE A 370 -0.26 -16.64 16.54
CA PHE A 370 -1.17 -17.78 16.58
C PHE A 370 -1.62 -18.13 15.15
N VAL A 371 -1.87 -19.41 14.89
CA VAL A 371 -2.33 -19.89 13.57
C VAL A 371 -3.65 -20.62 13.74
N ILE A 372 -4.64 -20.29 12.90
CA ILE A 372 -5.98 -20.87 12.95
C ILE A 372 -6.38 -21.40 11.58
N TYR A 373 -6.89 -22.62 11.54
CA TYR A 373 -7.51 -23.23 10.36
C TYR A 373 -8.89 -23.79 10.70
N THR A 374 -9.95 -23.31 10.04
CA THR A 374 -11.34 -23.77 10.27
C THR A 374 -12.04 -24.05 8.93
N PRO A 375 -11.93 -25.27 8.39
CA PRO A 375 -12.40 -25.64 7.04
C PRO A 375 -13.93 -25.80 6.91
N ASN A 376 -14.70 -24.94 7.57
CA ASN A 376 -16.16 -25.03 7.75
C ASN A 376 -16.98 -24.60 6.52
N SER A 377 -16.32 -24.03 5.50
CA SER A 377 -16.94 -23.61 4.24
C SER A 377 -15.96 -23.80 3.08
N ASN A 378 -16.47 -23.77 1.84
CA ASN A 378 -15.62 -23.79 0.64
C ASN A 378 -14.59 -22.64 0.63
N LYS A 379 -14.96 -21.47 1.16
CA LYS A 379 -14.06 -20.33 1.27
C LYS A 379 -13.03 -20.54 2.37
N SER A 380 -13.45 -20.81 3.61
CA SER A 380 -12.53 -20.95 4.75
C SER A 380 -11.55 -22.14 4.61
N ARG A 381 -11.91 -23.19 3.86
CA ARG A 381 -10.99 -24.30 3.51
C ARG A 381 -9.71 -23.85 2.81
N LYS A 382 -9.74 -22.71 2.12
CA LYS A 382 -8.62 -22.14 1.37
C LYS A 382 -7.82 -21.10 2.16
N HIS A 383 -8.18 -20.82 3.42
CA HIS A 383 -7.58 -19.74 4.19
C HIS A 383 -6.95 -20.25 5.48
N LEU A 384 -5.76 -19.73 5.79
CA LEU A 384 -5.04 -19.98 7.03
C LEU A 384 -4.83 -18.65 7.75
N ALA A 385 -5.52 -18.42 8.86
CA ALA A 385 -5.35 -17.21 9.65
C ALA A 385 -4.03 -17.28 10.43
N ILE A 386 -3.23 -16.22 10.36
CA ILE A 386 -1.97 -16.06 11.08
C ILE A 386 -2.01 -14.70 11.75
N GLY A 387 -2.02 -14.67 13.07
CA GLY A 387 -2.36 -13.44 13.78
C GLY A 387 -1.65 -13.17 15.07
N TRP A 388 -1.85 -11.93 15.54
CA TRP A 388 -1.28 -11.40 16.77
C TRP A 388 -2.35 -10.77 17.64
N VAL A 389 -2.13 -10.80 18.96
CA VAL A 389 -2.91 -10.02 19.91
C VAL A 389 -2.25 -8.66 20.08
N ILE A 390 -3.01 -7.60 19.80
CA ILE A 390 -2.57 -6.21 19.88
C ILE A 390 -3.32 -5.51 21.01
N LYS A 391 -2.60 -4.67 21.77
CA LYS A 391 -3.22 -3.78 22.77
C LYS A 391 -3.37 -2.39 22.18
N LEU A 392 -4.53 -1.79 22.35
CA LEU A 392 -4.82 -0.42 21.94
C LEU A 392 -5.53 0.34 23.06
N ASN A 393 -5.17 1.62 23.22
CA ASN A 393 -5.90 2.51 24.11
C ASN A 393 -7.28 2.82 23.51
N GLU A 394 -8.36 2.65 24.27
CA GLU A 394 -9.74 2.87 23.80
C GLU A 394 -10.02 4.32 23.38
N GLY A 395 -9.27 5.30 23.91
CA GLY A 395 -9.32 6.69 23.48
C GLY A 395 -8.71 6.94 22.09
N SER A 396 -8.06 5.93 21.49
CA SER A 396 -7.48 6.03 20.15
C SER A 396 -8.58 6.23 19.12
N LYS A 397 -8.47 7.28 18.31
CA LYS A 397 -9.46 7.58 17.27
C LYS A 397 -9.37 6.54 16.14
N LEU A 398 -10.35 5.64 16.09
CA LEU A 398 -10.51 4.69 14.98
C LEU A 398 -11.20 5.37 13.80
N ARG A 399 -10.62 5.23 12.60
CA ARG A 399 -11.23 5.60 11.33
C ARG A 399 -11.61 4.33 10.59
N LEU A 400 -12.86 3.89 10.76
CA LEU A 400 -13.38 2.71 10.08
C LEU A 400 -13.56 3.03 8.60
N ASP A 401 -13.00 2.20 7.72
CA ASP A 401 -13.27 2.30 6.29
C ASP A 401 -14.76 2.03 6.01
N SER A 402 -15.45 3.00 5.40
CA SER A 402 -16.93 2.98 5.28
C SER A 402 -17.49 2.01 4.25
N TYR A 403 -16.64 1.54 3.34
CA TYR A 403 -17.00 0.52 2.37
C TYR A 403 -16.73 -0.88 2.92
N GLU A 404 -15.62 -1.07 3.65
CA GLU A 404 -15.24 -2.36 4.20
C GLU A 404 -15.99 -2.69 5.49
N LEU A 405 -16.09 -1.72 6.40
CA LEU A 405 -16.61 -1.89 7.76
C LEU A 405 -17.88 -1.06 8.01
N VAL A 406 -18.82 -1.68 8.72
CA VAL A 406 -20.02 -1.01 9.19
C VAL A 406 -19.63 0.10 10.17
N GLN A 407 -20.08 1.31 9.88
CA GLN A 407 -19.79 2.48 10.69
C GLN A 407 -20.49 2.44 12.05
N LYS A 408 -19.94 3.14 13.03
CA LYS A 408 -20.50 3.32 14.38
C LYS A 408 -21.71 4.27 14.37
N LYS A 409 -22.78 3.89 13.66
CA LYS A 409 -24.07 4.60 13.64
C LYS A 409 -25.20 3.65 14.05
N GLY A 410 -26.09 4.11 14.94
CA GLY A 410 -27.24 3.34 15.42
C GLY A 410 -26.87 2.23 16.42
N ARG A 411 -27.47 1.05 16.30
CA ARG A 411 -27.30 -0.12 17.20
C ARG A 411 -26.08 -1.00 16.87
N SER A 412 -25.29 -0.65 15.86
CA SER A 412 -24.15 -1.48 15.42
C SER A 412 -23.02 -1.49 16.46
N LYS A 413 -22.55 -2.67 16.85
CA LYS A 413 -21.37 -2.86 17.71
C LYS A 413 -20.04 -2.81 16.93
N SER A 414 -20.06 -2.55 15.63
CA SER A 414 -18.86 -2.45 14.80
C SER A 414 -17.99 -1.23 15.16
N GLY A 415 -16.68 -1.45 15.27
CA GLY A 415 -15.70 -0.46 15.71
C GLY A 415 -15.83 -0.09 17.18
N THR A 416 -16.33 -1.01 18.02
CA THR A 416 -16.46 -0.80 19.45
C THR A 416 -15.73 -1.89 20.24
N PHE A 417 -15.16 -1.50 21.38
CA PHE A 417 -14.61 -2.44 22.34
C PHE A 417 -15.75 -3.01 23.19
N ILE A 418 -15.94 -4.33 23.10
CA ILE A 418 -16.96 -5.06 23.86
C ILE A 418 -16.28 -5.80 25.02
N PRO A 419 -16.79 -5.70 26.26
CA PRO A 419 -16.32 -6.52 27.37
C PRO A 419 -16.48 -8.02 27.09
N PHE A 420 -15.51 -8.85 27.48
CA PHE A 420 -15.58 -10.30 27.26
C PHE A 420 -16.84 -10.96 27.85
N GLN A 421 -17.34 -10.45 28.98
CA GLN A 421 -18.61 -10.89 29.60
C GLN A 421 -19.84 -10.72 28.69
N ASN A 422 -19.80 -9.78 27.73
CA ASN A 422 -20.92 -9.46 26.85
C ASN A 422 -20.73 -10.04 25.43
N ILE A 423 -19.64 -10.78 25.16
CA ILE A 423 -19.29 -11.23 23.80
C ILE A 423 -20.21 -12.35 23.28
N THR A 424 -20.99 -12.93 24.17
CA THR A 424 -21.95 -14.02 23.92
C THR A 424 -23.40 -13.54 24.02
N ASP A 425 -23.63 -12.22 24.08
CA ASP A 425 -24.97 -11.65 24.06
C ASP A 425 -25.74 -12.14 22.80
N PRO A 426 -27.06 -12.40 22.88
CA PRO A 426 -27.85 -12.98 21.77
C PRO A 426 -27.82 -12.19 20.46
N ASP A 427 -27.49 -10.90 20.50
CA ASP A 427 -27.37 -10.03 19.33
C ASP A 427 -25.98 -10.08 18.65
N ILE A 428 -25.04 -10.87 19.19
CA ILE A 428 -23.71 -11.11 18.64
C ILE A 428 -23.65 -12.52 18.03
N SER A 429 -23.56 -12.56 16.70
CA SER A 429 -23.27 -13.78 15.95
C SER A 429 -21.79 -13.76 15.56
N LEU A 430 -21.05 -14.83 15.86
CA LEU A 430 -19.62 -14.95 15.61
C LEU A 430 -19.33 -16.05 14.59
N GLU A 431 -18.37 -15.80 13.71
CA GLU A 431 -17.83 -16.82 12.82
C GLU A 431 -16.76 -17.70 13.50
N SER A 432 -16.26 -18.71 12.79
CA SER A 432 -15.45 -19.79 13.34
C SER A 432 -14.10 -19.32 13.90
N TRP A 433 -13.37 -18.43 13.23
CA TRP A 433 -12.10 -17.88 13.72
C TRP A 433 -12.29 -17.08 15.00
N SER A 434 -13.32 -16.24 15.07
CA SER A 434 -13.68 -15.44 16.25
C SER A 434 -14.00 -16.35 17.44
N LYS A 435 -14.76 -17.43 17.22
CA LYS A 435 -14.98 -18.46 18.25
C LYS A 435 -13.67 -19.14 18.66
N THR A 436 -12.82 -19.52 17.72
CA THR A 436 -11.50 -20.15 18.02
C THR A 436 -10.60 -19.20 18.82
N ILE A 437 -10.55 -17.92 18.47
CA ILE A 437 -9.80 -16.88 19.18
C ILE A 437 -10.28 -16.81 20.65
N LEU A 438 -11.59 -16.76 20.87
CA LEU A 438 -12.16 -16.76 22.22
C LEU A 438 -11.83 -18.03 23.01
N LEU A 439 -12.06 -19.21 22.42
CA LEU A 439 -11.92 -20.50 23.09
C LEU A 439 -10.47 -20.92 23.36
N ASN A 440 -9.49 -20.38 22.62
CA ASN A 440 -8.10 -20.82 22.72
C ASN A 440 -7.15 -19.71 23.17
N ILE A 441 -7.38 -18.46 22.76
CA ILE A 441 -6.47 -17.34 23.05
C ILE A 441 -6.94 -16.55 24.27
N PHE A 442 -8.26 -16.36 24.42
CA PHE A 442 -8.86 -15.61 25.52
C PHE A 442 -9.73 -16.48 26.43
N ALA A 443 -9.42 -17.78 26.51
CA ALA A 443 -10.21 -18.75 27.28
C ALA A 443 -10.29 -18.39 28.77
N ASP A 444 -9.25 -17.74 29.30
CA ASP A 444 -9.16 -17.25 30.68
C ASP A 444 -10.07 -16.05 30.95
N LYS A 445 -10.58 -15.38 29.91
CA LYS A 445 -11.52 -14.25 30.00
C LYS A 445 -12.99 -14.66 29.98
N LEU A 446 -13.27 -15.95 29.80
CA LEU A 446 -14.62 -16.48 29.60
C LEU A 446 -15.07 -17.31 30.79
N SER A 447 -16.36 -17.22 31.14
CA SER A 447 -16.98 -18.17 32.06
C SER A 447 -17.21 -19.53 31.39
N GLU A 448 -17.43 -20.58 32.19
CA GLU A 448 -17.77 -21.91 31.68
C GLU A 448 -19.06 -21.92 30.85
N SER A 449 -20.06 -21.12 31.24
CA SER A 449 -21.30 -20.96 30.47
C SER A 449 -21.04 -20.34 29.09
N GLN A 450 -20.16 -19.34 29.00
CA GLN A 450 -19.78 -18.73 27.72
C GLN A 450 -19.00 -19.72 26.84
N LYS A 451 -18.08 -20.51 27.42
CA LYS A 451 -17.34 -21.54 26.69
C LYS A 451 -18.27 -22.61 26.12
N ALA A 452 -19.26 -23.06 26.90
CA ALA A 452 -20.26 -24.02 26.45
C ALA A 452 -21.09 -23.48 25.28
N LEU A 453 -21.57 -22.23 25.37
CA LEU A 453 -22.34 -21.57 24.31
C LEU A 453 -21.53 -21.39 23.00
N LEU A 454 -20.24 -21.09 23.11
CA LEU A 454 -19.36 -20.92 21.94
C LEU A 454 -18.99 -22.26 21.29
N SER A 455 -18.97 -23.34 22.06
CA SER A 455 -18.62 -24.69 21.62
C SER A 455 -19.80 -25.45 21.03
N SER A 456 -21.04 -25.07 21.37
CA SER A 456 -22.24 -25.70 20.81
C SER A 456 -22.43 -25.33 19.33
N SER A 457 -22.74 -26.34 18.53
CA SER A 457 -23.07 -26.16 17.11
C SER A 457 -24.43 -25.47 16.97
N THR A 458 -24.63 -24.71 15.90
CA THR A 458 -25.78 -23.81 15.69
C THR A 458 -27.16 -24.48 15.82
N SER A 459 -27.24 -25.82 15.79
CA SER A 459 -28.45 -26.60 16.02
C SER A 459 -28.89 -26.74 17.49
N GLU A 460 -28.00 -26.55 18.46
CA GLU A 460 -28.30 -26.67 19.91
C GLU A 460 -28.69 -25.33 20.58
N GLN A 461 -28.49 -24.20 19.89
CA GLN A 461 -28.82 -22.88 20.45
C GLN A 461 -30.32 -22.68 20.70
N LEU A 462 -31.20 -23.45 20.04
CA LEU A 462 -32.64 -23.41 20.27
C LEU A 462 -33.09 -24.21 21.51
N SER A 463 -32.33 -25.21 21.97
CA SER A 463 -32.71 -26.03 23.13
C SER A 463 -32.20 -25.47 24.46
N ILE A 464 -31.12 -24.68 24.45
CA ILE A 464 -30.51 -24.14 25.68
C ILE A 464 -31.21 -22.85 26.16
N LEU A 465 -31.99 -22.19 25.29
CA LEU A 465 -32.80 -21.03 25.66
C LEU A 465 -34.17 -21.40 26.28
N GLU A 466 -34.54 -22.69 26.30
CA GLU A 466 -35.79 -23.21 26.86
C GLU A 466 -35.60 -24.03 28.15
N SER A 467 -34.39 -24.03 28.73
CA SER A 467 -34.05 -24.66 30.01
C SER A 467 -33.40 -23.65 30.96
#